data_AF-A0A2V9BQY9-F1
#
_entry.id   AF-A0A2V9BQY9-F1
#
_cell.length_a   1.000
_cell.length_b   1.000
_cell.length_c   1.000
_cell.angle_alpha   90.00
_cell.angle_beta   90.00
_cell.angle_gamma   90.00
#
_symmetry.space_group_name_H-M   'P 1'
#
loop_
_entity.id
_entity.type
_entity.pdbx_description
1 polymer ?
#
loop_
_entity_poly.entity_id
_entity_poly.type
_entity_poly.pdbx_seq_one_letter_code
_entity_poly.pdbx_strand_id
1 'polypeptide(L)'
;MSRDVSVAGAFILTPTCPPVGTTLKLEISLPPLYGPTPTVQLKGKARVLRIERAAESAAQSGFAVVSQGFTMEELRSKGDQ
;
A
#
# COMPACT_ATOMS: atom_id res chain seq x y z
N MET A 1 8.49 8.47 -11.95
CA MET A 1 7.36 7.73 -11.35
C MET A 1 7.57 7.70 -9.84
N SER A 2 6.58 8.16 -9.09
CA SER A 2 6.59 8.09 -7.62
C SER A 2 6.10 6.69 -7.22
N ARG A 3 6.91 5.96 -6.45
CA ARG A 3 6.61 4.64 -5.88
C ARG A 3 6.38 4.80 -4.37
N ASP A 4 5.53 5.77 -4.04
CA ASP A 4 5.35 6.23 -2.67
C ASP A 4 4.00 5.77 -2.10
N VAL A 5 3.92 5.79 -0.77
CA VAL A 5 2.69 5.62 0.00
C VAL A 5 2.32 6.95 0.65
N SER A 6 1.04 7.29 0.61
CA SER A 6 0.49 8.51 1.22
C SER A 6 -0.91 8.22 1.78
N VAL A 7 -1.44 9.16 2.56
CA VAL A 7 -2.82 9.09 3.07
C VAL A 7 -3.89 9.06 1.98
N ALA A 8 -3.57 9.52 0.76
CA ALA A 8 -4.50 9.60 -0.36
C ALA A 8 -4.35 8.43 -1.35
N GLY A 9 -3.28 7.65 -1.26
CA GLY A 9 -3.01 6.60 -2.24
C GLY A 9 -1.66 5.93 -2.07
N ALA A 10 -1.47 4.83 -2.79
CA ALA A 10 -0.26 4.04 -2.74
C ALA A 10 0.04 3.44 -4.10
N PHE A 11 1.31 3.11 -4.35
CA PHE A 11 1.72 2.27 -5.46
C PHE A 11 2.07 0.86 -4.96
N ILE A 12 1.43 -0.16 -5.54
CA ILE A 12 1.60 -1.56 -5.13
C ILE A 12 2.32 -2.31 -6.25
N LEU A 13 3.46 -2.90 -5.92
CA LEU A 13 4.14 -3.86 -6.79
C LEU A 13 3.50 -5.24 -6.63
N THR A 14 3.15 -5.87 -7.74
CA THR A 14 2.52 -7.19 -7.76
C THR A 14 2.73 -7.89 -9.10
N PRO A 15 2.95 -9.21 -9.12
CA PRO A 15 2.93 -9.99 -10.36
C PRO A 15 1.59 -9.88 -11.11
N THR A 16 0.48 -9.80 -10.37
CA THR A 16 -0.87 -9.78 -10.92
C THR A 16 -1.58 -8.49 -10.53
N CYS A 17 -1.94 -7.68 -11.52
CA CYS A 17 -2.60 -6.40 -11.30
C CYS A 17 -4.12 -6.53 -11.46
N PRO A 18 -4.93 -6.06 -10.49
CA PRO A 18 -6.37 -5.95 -10.65
C PRO A 18 -6.71 -4.92 -11.75
N PRO A 19 -7.84 -5.04 -12.46
CA PRO A 19 -8.26 -4.08 -13.49
C PRO A 19 -8.42 -2.65 -12.96
N VAL A 20 -8.19 -1.67 -13.84
CA VAL A 20 -8.45 -0.25 -13.52
C VAL A 20 -9.92 -0.06 -13.17
N GLY A 21 -10.17 0.73 -12.13
CA GLY A 21 -11.51 0.98 -11.60
C GLY A 21 -11.97 -0.01 -10.52
N THR A 22 -11.27 -1.12 -10.33
CA THR A 22 -11.57 -2.10 -9.26
C THR A 22 -11.42 -1.46 -7.88
N THR A 23 -12.42 -1.65 -7.02
CA THR A 23 -12.33 -1.29 -5.60
C THR A 23 -11.81 -2.47 -4.78
N LEU A 24 -10.81 -2.21 -3.95
CA LEU A 24 -10.14 -3.21 -3.13
C LEU A 24 -10.11 -2.72 -1.67
N LYS A 25 -10.00 -3.65 -0.74
CA LYS A 25 -9.56 -3.33 0.61
C LYS A 25 -8.04 -3.41 0.64
N LEU A 26 -7.41 -2.39 1.22
CA LEU A 26 -5.98 -2.30 1.37
C LEU A 26 -5.63 -2.36 2.85
N GLU A 27 -4.62 -3.17 3.17
CA GLU A 27 -3.98 -3.22 4.48
C GLU A 27 -2.47 -3.13 4.23
N ILE A 28 -1.85 -2.02 4.64
CA ILE A 28 -0.40 -1.78 4.48
C ILE A 28 0.24 -1.76 5.86
N SER A 29 1.19 -2.65 6.10
CA SER A 29 2.06 -2.58 7.27
C SER A 29 3.23 -1.64 6.97
N LEU A 30 3.29 -0.50 7.66
CA LEU A 30 4.41 0.41 7.62
C LEU A 30 5.44 0.01 8.69
N PRO A 31 6.73 0.01 8.36
CA PRO A 31 7.78 -0.15 9.36
C PRO A 31 7.72 1.02 10.39
N PRO A 32 8.36 0.87 11.55
CA PRO A 32 8.51 1.95 12.52
C PRO A 32 8.98 3.23 11.84
N LEU A 33 8.16 4.28 11.87
CA LEU A 33 8.44 5.53 11.16
C LEU A 33 9.37 6.46 11.94
N TYR A 34 9.35 6.39 13.29
CA TYR A 34 10.16 7.24 14.16
C TYR A 34 10.60 6.51 15.44
N GLY A 35 11.90 6.17 15.57
CA GLY A 35 12.42 5.55 16.81
C GLY A 35 11.75 4.20 17.14
N PRO A 36 11.63 3.81 18.43
CA PRO A 36 11.02 2.55 18.85
C PRO A 36 9.48 2.55 18.76
N THR A 37 8.90 3.28 17.80
CA THR A 37 7.44 3.30 17.60
C THR A 37 6.92 1.95 17.10
N PRO A 38 5.69 1.57 17.50
CA PRO A 38 5.04 0.36 17.00
C PRO A 38 4.91 0.40 15.47
N THR A 39 4.95 -0.79 14.85
CA THR A 39 4.55 -0.98 13.45
C THR A 39 3.16 -0.39 13.26
N VAL A 40 2.94 0.34 12.17
CA VAL A 40 1.64 0.97 11.92
C VAL A 40 0.94 0.26 10.77
N GLN A 41 -0.36 -0.02 10.91
CA GLN A 41 -1.18 -0.53 9.84
C GLN A 41 -2.05 0.59 9.26
N LEU A 42 -1.93 0.80 7.95
CA LEU A 42 -2.88 1.60 7.18
C LEU A 42 -3.97 0.69 6.62
N LYS A 43 -5.24 0.99 6.91
CA LYS A 43 -6.39 0.24 6.42
C LYS A 43 -7.35 1.14 5.68
N GLY A 44 -7.90 0.68 4.56
CA GLY A 44 -8.89 1.48 3.84
C GLY A 44 -9.42 0.81 2.58
N LYS A 45 -10.47 1.41 2.00
CA LYS A 45 -10.94 1.04 0.66
C LYS A 45 -10.23 1.92 -0.35
N ALA A 46 -9.65 1.31 -1.37
CA ALA A 46 -8.95 2.03 -2.43
C ALA A 46 -9.42 1.55 -3.80
N ARG A 47 -9.32 2.42 -4.80
CA ARG A 47 -9.69 2.13 -6.19
C ARG A 47 -8.46 2.19 -7.08
N VAL A 48 -8.29 1.18 -7.93
CA VAL A 48 -7.20 1.14 -8.91
C VAL A 48 -7.36 2.28 -9.91
N LEU A 49 -6.38 3.17 -9.96
CA LEU A 49 -6.34 4.29 -10.90
C LEU A 49 -5.65 3.93 -12.21
N ARG A 50 -4.54 3.21 -12.13
CA ARG A 50 -3.70 2.86 -13.29
C ARG A 50 -2.84 1.65 -12.98
N ILE A 51 -2.46 0.93 -14.03
CA ILE A 51 -1.56 -0.22 -13.97
C ILE A 51 -0.29 0.15 -14.74
N GLU A 52 0.86 -0.11 -14.15
CA GLU A 52 2.16 -0.09 -14.81
C GLU A 52 2.59 -1.53 -15.03
N ARG A 53 2.75 -1.93 -16.29
CA ARG A 53 3.26 -3.26 -16.61
C ARG A 53 4.77 -3.19 -16.80
N ALA A 54 5.47 -4.17 -16.23
CA ALA A 54 6.86 -4.43 -16.54
C ALA A 54 7.05 -4.54 -18.06
N ALA A 55 8.07 -3.88 -18.61
CA ALA A 55 8.57 -4.27 -19.93
C ALA A 55 9.31 -5.61 -19.78
N GLU A 56 9.42 -6.39 -20.86
CA GLU A 56 9.95 -7.78 -20.85
C GLU A 56 11.33 -7.97 -20.18
N SER A 57 12.07 -6.89 -19.94
CA SER A 57 13.40 -6.89 -19.31
C SER A 57 13.53 -6.08 -18.00
N ALA A 58 12.47 -5.50 -17.43
CA ALA A 58 12.61 -4.66 -16.23
C ALA A 58 11.40 -4.64 -15.30
N ALA A 59 11.71 -4.84 -14.00
CA ALA A 59 10.96 -4.56 -12.76
C ALA A 59 9.51 -5.07 -12.67
N GLN A 60 9.14 -5.68 -11.54
CA GLN A 60 7.78 -6.17 -11.27
C GLN A 60 6.69 -5.15 -11.67
N SER A 61 5.62 -5.64 -12.29
CA SER A 61 4.42 -4.85 -12.57
C SER A 61 3.84 -4.27 -11.28
N GLY A 62 3.02 -3.24 -11.41
CA GLY A 62 2.35 -2.65 -10.27
C GLY A 62 1.13 -1.83 -10.65
N PHE A 63 0.42 -1.35 -9.65
CA PHE A 63 -0.75 -0.50 -9.85
C PHE A 63 -0.81 0.61 -8.79
N ALA A 64 -1.30 1.77 -9.20
CA ALA A 64 -1.56 2.87 -8.29
C ALA A 64 -3.02 2.82 -7.85
N VAL A 65 -3.25 3.09 -6.56
CA VAL A 65 -4.58 3.22 -5.99
C VAL A 65 -4.80 4.61 -5.41
N VAL A 66 -6.06 5.04 -5.43
CA VAL A 66 -6.53 6.21 -4.67
C VAL A 66 -7.49 5.75 -3.59
N SER A 67 -7.38 6.36 -2.42
CA SER A 67 -8.30 6.19 -1.30
C SER A 67 -8.91 7.54 -0.93
N GLN A 68 -10.13 7.52 -0.38
CA GLN A 68 -10.73 8.71 0.25
C GLN A 68 -10.15 8.97 1.65
N GLY A 69 -9.37 8.02 2.17
CA GLY A 69 -8.65 8.12 3.43
C GLY A 69 -8.23 6.74 3.91
N PHE A 70 -7.06 6.65 4.54
CA PHE A 70 -6.65 5.47 5.28
C PHE A 70 -6.81 5.71 6.77
N THR A 71 -7.34 4.72 7.48
CA THR A 71 -7.28 4.66 8.92
C THR A 71 -5.91 4.12 9.32
N MET A 72 -5.31 4.74 10.33
CA MET A 72 -3.98 4.40 10.82
C MET A 72 -4.13 3.76 12.20
N GLU A 73 -3.65 2.53 12.35
CA GLU A 73 -3.74 1.75 13.59
C GLU A 73 -2.33 1.36 14.04
N GLU A 74 -1.96 1.69 15.28
CA GLU A 74 -0.73 1.19 15.87
C GLU A 74 -0.88 -0.30 16.18
N LEU A 75 -0.04 -1.11 15.56
CA LEU A 75 0.09 -2.51 15.92
C LEU A 75 0.94 -2.56 17.19
N ARG A 76 0.27 -2.62 18.35
CA ARG A 76 0.95 -2.97 19.59
C ARG A 76 1.54 -4.36 19.44
N SER A 77 2.85 -4.43 19.29
CA SER A 77 3.57 -5.67 19.55
C SER A 77 3.22 -6.07 20.98
N LYS A 78 2.52 -7.19 21.16
CA LYS A 78 2.52 -7.88 22.44
C LYS A 78 3.99 -8.28 22.67
N GLY A 79 4.73 -7.41 23.34
CA GLY A 79 6.02 -7.76 23.92
C GLY A 79 5.77 -8.86 24.93
N ASP A 80 6.28 -10.02 24.58
CA ASP A 80 6.94 -11.02 25.43
C ASP A 80 6.69 -10.89 26.93
N GLN A 81 6.07 -11.94 27.48
CA GLN A 81 5.93 -12.17 28.91
C GLN A 81 7.17 -12.88 29.43
#